data_AF-Q39K45-F1
#
_entry.id   AF-Q39K45-F1
#
_cell.length_a   1.000
_cell.length_b   1.000
_cell.length_c   1.000
_cell.angle_alpha   90.00
_cell.angle_beta   90.00
_cell.angle_gamma   90.00
#
_symmetry.space_group_name_H-M   'P 1'
#
loop_
_entity.id
_entity.type
_entity.pdbx_description
1 polymer ?
#
loop_
_entity_poly.entity_id
_entity_poly.type
_entity_poly.pdbx_seq_one_letter_code
_entity_poly.pdbx_strand_id
1 'polypeptide(L)'
;MPGEFVANVSARGDAVKPVLIQSPGDTKQGDRTRIDDHPLAAKIGLVVGFIPIIIYWHAFSGFWSSGLPWVIALVLEIGCPLFLYVHYFLNRRSRRLIWEGIAVCVGFVPTWMLLGSYWLFYFCFAPMSVAIRAIALLMCLTVAATWAWLSWAAFARENDRLGLLERLFKDEDDRIVYPDESDSVIGKLDGPGKSIAVPYWLVSVVGPILIGYSMLSARQFEGSGGPHGMFIILSAIGLPVTCWLLTKFFVRFAYFHIYLSIKLERKTGKRVILGS
;
A
#
# COMPACT_ATOMS: atom_id res chain seq x y z
N MET A 1 -39.31 53.20 -39.72
CA MET A 1 -39.79 52.61 -40.99
C MET A 1 -38.77 52.95 -42.07
N PRO A 2 -38.43 52.10 -43.05
CA PRO A 2 -38.82 50.71 -43.37
C PRO A 2 -37.56 49.78 -43.26
N GLY A 3 -37.53 48.48 -43.55
CA GLY A 3 -38.49 47.57 -44.16
C GLY A 3 -37.98 46.13 -44.02
N GLU A 4 -38.92 45.20 -44.11
CA GLU A 4 -38.76 43.76 -44.08
C GLU A 4 -37.91 43.24 -45.24
N PHE A 5 -37.11 42.20 -44.98
CA PHE A 5 -36.86 41.14 -45.96
C PHE A 5 -37.07 39.78 -45.28
N VAL A 6 -38.04 39.05 -45.81
CA VAL A 6 -38.48 37.72 -45.39
C VAL A 6 -37.82 36.65 -46.26
N ALA A 7 -37.73 35.43 -45.69
CA ALA A 7 -37.47 34.13 -46.31
C ALA A 7 -35.98 33.75 -46.51
N ASN A 8 -35.50 32.56 -46.12
CA ASN A 8 -36.15 31.26 -46.22
C ASN A 8 -35.75 30.29 -45.10
N VAL A 9 -36.74 29.48 -44.74
CA VAL A 9 -36.70 28.29 -43.91
C VAL A 9 -35.78 27.23 -44.53
N SER A 10 -34.87 26.67 -43.73
CA SER A 10 -34.44 25.28 -43.91
C SER A 10 -34.40 24.62 -42.53
N ALA A 11 -35.43 23.84 -42.29
CA ALA A 11 -35.59 23.01 -41.11
C ALA A 11 -34.63 21.83 -41.18
N ARG A 12 -33.73 21.70 -40.20
CA ARG A 12 -33.33 20.39 -39.66
C ARG A 12 -32.79 20.56 -38.24
N GLY A 13 -33.72 20.79 -37.32
CA GLY A 13 -33.48 20.59 -35.90
C GLY A 13 -33.52 19.10 -35.60
N ASP A 14 -32.38 18.42 -35.63
CA ASP A 14 -32.20 17.18 -34.89
C ASP A 14 -31.69 17.56 -33.50
N ALA A 15 -32.65 17.96 -32.66
CA ALA A 15 -32.47 18.08 -31.23
C ALA A 15 -32.16 16.68 -30.69
N VAL A 16 -30.88 16.41 -30.44
CA VAL A 16 -30.44 15.26 -29.65
C VAL A 16 -31.04 15.43 -28.26
N LYS A 17 -32.16 14.73 -28.02
CA LYS A 17 -32.70 14.55 -26.66
C LYS A 17 -31.59 13.91 -25.84
N PRO A 18 -31.12 14.51 -24.73
CA PRO A 18 -30.26 13.79 -23.81
C PRO A 18 -31.07 12.60 -23.29
N VAL A 19 -30.60 11.39 -23.63
CA VAL A 19 -31.12 10.15 -23.08
C VAL A 19 -30.84 10.19 -21.58
N LEU A 20 -31.87 10.59 -20.85
CA LEU A 20 -31.95 10.50 -19.40
C LEU A 20 -32.02 8.99 -19.09
N ILE A 21 -30.85 8.37 -18.92
CA ILE A 21 -30.75 7.05 -18.28
C ILE A 21 -31.05 7.29 -16.81
N GLN A 22 -32.33 7.44 -16.48
CA GLN A 22 -32.83 7.18 -15.15
C GLN A 22 -32.80 5.66 -14.97
N SER A 23 -31.74 5.18 -14.33
CA SER A 23 -31.74 3.83 -13.77
C SER A 23 -32.73 3.81 -12.60
N PRO A 24 -33.79 2.99 -12.64
CA PRO A 24 -34.74 2.90 -11.55
C PRO A 24 -34.17 1.96 -10.49
N GLY A 25 -33.71 2.55 -9.38
CA GLY A 25 -33.47 1.83 -8.12
C GLY A 25 -32.01 1.59 -7.78
N ASP A 26 -31.36 2.57 -7.17
CA ASP A 26 -30.57 2.30 -5.95
C ASP A 26 -30.37 3.59 -5.13
N THR A 27 -31.30 3.89 -4.23
CA THR A 27 -31.16 4.94 -3.21
C THR A 27 -30.12 4.59 -2.12
N LYS A 28 -29.18 3.67 -2.39
CA LYS A 28 -28.08 3.28 -1.50
C LYS A 28 -26.69 3.71 -1.98
N GLN A 29 -26.59 4.44 -3.09
CA GLN A 29 -25.30 4.79 -3.66
C GLN A 29 -24.64 6.03 -3.00
N GLY A 30 -25.36 6.76 -2.16
CA GLY A 30 -24.88 8.00 -1.52
C GLY A 30 -24.28 7.85 -0.12
N ASP A 31 -23.96 6.63 0.33
CA ASP A 31 -23.40 6.40 1.68
C ASP A 31 -22.37 5.26 1.75
N ARG A 32 -21.89 4.82 0.57
CA ARG A 32 -20.87 3.78 0.42
C ARG A 32 -19.51 4.40 0.73
N THR A 33 -18.79 3.80 1.66
CA THR A 33 -17.46 4.26 2.06
C THR A 33 -16.41 3.20 1.75
N ARG A 34 -15.12 3.55 1.75
CA ARG A 34 -14.02 2.61 1.54
C ARG A 34 -14.07 1.37 2.46
N ILE A 35 -14.67 1.50 3.64
CA ILE A 35 -14.90 0.40 4.59
C ILE A 35 -15.74 -0.72 3.94
N ASP A 36 -16.69 -0.39 3.07
CA ASP A 36 -17.55 -1.38 2.41
C ASP A 36 -16.81 -2.27 1.41
N ASP A 37 -15.61 -1.88 0.98
CA ASP A 37 -14.76 -2.68 0.09
C ASP A 37 -13.82 -3.63 0.85
N HIS A 38 -13.73 -3.54 2.18
CA HIS A 38 -12.88 -4.39 3.00
C HIS A 38 -13.16 -5.90 2.85
N PRO A 39 -14.42 -6.37 2.77
CA PRO A 39 -14.69 -7.78 2.52
C PRO A 39 -14.18 -8.26 1.15
N LEU A 40 -14.21 -7.40 0.13
CA LEU A 40 -13.65 -7.73 -1.19
C LEU A 40 -12.13 -7.74 -1.13
N ALA A 41 -11.51 -6.75 -0.49
CA ALA A 41 -10.07 -6.69 -0.27
C ALA A 41 -9.56 -7.90 0.52
N ALA A 42 -10.30 -8.36 1.53
CA ALA A 42 -10.00 -9.56 2.30
C ALA A 42 -10.01 -10.83 1.43
N LYS A 43 -10.97 -10.96 0.51
CA LYS A 43 -11.03 -12.09 -0.44
C LYS A 43 -9.87 -12.07 -1.44
N ILE A 44 -9.55 -10.90 -1.99
CA ILE A 44 -8.41 -10.73 -2.90
C ILE A 44 -7.11 -11.03 -2.17
N GLY A 45 -6.96 -10.51 -0.94
CA GLY A 45 -5.85 -10.79 -0.04
C GLY A 45 -5.62 -12.29 0.09
N LEU A 46 -6.66 -13.03 0.50
CA LEU A 46 -6.65 -14.50 0.64
C LEU A 46 -6.09 -15.21 -0.59
N VAL A 47 -6.57 -14.85 -1.79
CA VAL A 47 -6.12 -15.49 -3.03
C VAL A 47 -4.66 -15.17 -3.32
N VAL A 48 -4.27 -13.90 -3.12
CA VAL A 48 -2.92 -13.39 -3.38
C VAL A 48 -1.90 -14.02 -2.43
N GLY A 49 -2.23 -14.18 -1.15
CA GLY A 49 -1.27 -14.66 -0.16
C GLY A 49 -1.13 -16.18 -0.05
N PHE A 50 -1.96 -16.97 -0.74
CA PHE A 50 -1.65 -18.40 -0.95
C PHE A 50 -0.35 -18.62 -1.72
N ILE A 51 -0.01 -17.72 -2.66
CA ILE A 51 1.20 -17.82 -3.48
C ILE A 51 2.48 -17.81 -2.62
N PRO A 52 2.75 -16.80 -1.76
CA PRO A 52 3.94 -16.80 -0.92
C PRO A 52 3.98 -17.97 0.07
N ILE A 53 2.83 -18.47 0.55
CA ILE A 53 2.79 -19.67 1.41
C ILE A 53 3.37 -20.88 0.67
N ILE A 54 2.93 -21.14 -0.56
CA ILE A 54 3.42 -22.26 -1.37
C ILE A 54 4.91 -22.10 -1.68
N ILE A 55 5.34 -20.88 -2.03
CA ILE A 55 6.75 -20.57 -2.29
C ILE A 55 7.60 -20.86 -1.06
N TYR A 56 7.18 -20.39 0.12
CA TYR A 56 7.93 -20.61 1.36
C TYR A 56 7.90 -22.06 1.81
N TRP A 57 6.78 -22.76 1.65
CA TRP A 57 6.71 -24.18 1.93
C TRP A 57 7.73 -24.96 1.09
N HIS A 58 7.70 -24.80 -0.23
CA HIS A 58 8.61 -25.51 -1.13
C HIS A 58 10.08 -25.13 -0.90
N ALA A 59 10.37 -23.85 -0.77
CA ALA A 59 11.74 -23.38 -0.64
C ALA A 59 12.39 -23.80 0.68
N PHE A 60 11.70 -23.58 1.80
CA PHE A 60 12.28 -23.84 3.12
C PHE A 60 12.22 -25.31 3.52
N SER A 61 11.29 -26.09 2.96
CA SER A 61 11.36 -27.55 3.01
C SER A 61 12.53 -28.08 2.19
N GLY A 62 12.78 -27.51 1.01
CA GLY A 62 13.96 -27.83 0.18
C GLY A 62 15.30 -27.45 0.83
N PHE A 63 15.32 -26.39 1.65
CA PHE A 63 16.50 -26.00 2.44
C PHE A 63 16.79 -26.92 3.64
N TRP A 64 15.88 -27.81 4.03
CA TRP A 64 15.95 -28.57 5.29
C TRP A 64 16.19 -27.67 6.52
N SER A 65 15.78 -26.41 6.46
CA SER A 65 16.20 -25.42 7.45
C SER A 65 15.16 -25.19 8.54
N SER A 66 13.93 -24.85 8.17
CA SER A 66 12.88 -24.55 9.15
C SER A 66 11.49 -24.64 8.52
N GLY A 67 10.55 -25.22 9.24
CA GLY A 67 9.12 -25.16 8.89
C GLY A 67 8.44 -23.85 9.31
N LEU A 68 9.15 -22.91 9.94
CA LEU A 68 8.52 -21.68 10.43
C LEU A 68 8.09 -20.67 9.33
N PRO A 69 8.83 -20.47 8.23
CA PRO A 69 8.50 -19.47 7.20
C PRO A 69 7.08 -19.57 6.65
N TRP A 70 6.65 -20.76 6.24
CA TRP A 70 5.32 -20.95 5.67
C TRP A 70 4.22 -20.88 6.76
N VAL A 71 4.53 -21.26 8.01
CA VAL A 71 3.60 -21.13 9.14
C VAL A 71 3.36 -19.66 9.47
N ILE A 72 4.43 -18.86 9.55
CA ILE A 72 4.32 -17.40 9.76
C ILE A 72 3.50 -16.80 8.62
N ALA A 73 3.79 -17.19 7.37
CA ALA A 73 3.03 -16.72 6.22
C ALA A 73 1.54 -17.09 6.31
N LEU A 74 1.22 -18.33 6.68
CA LEU A 74 -0.17 -18.78 6.86
C LEU A 74 -0.88 -18.00 7.98
N VAL A 75 -0.20 -17.76 9.10
CA VAL A 75 -0.75 -16.98 10.22
C VAL A 75 -1.05 -15.55 9.80
N LEU A 76 -0.13 -14.89 9.09
CA LEU A 76 -0.34 -13.55 8.56
C LEU A 76 -1.47 -13.54 7.54
N GLU A 77 -1.55 -14.57 6.70
CA GLU A 77 -2.55 -14.67 5.64
C GLU A 77 -3.97 -14.89 6.14
N ILE A 78 -4.13 -15.61 7.26
CA ILE A 78 -5.43 -15.76 7.91
C ILE A 78 -5.73 -14.53 8.78
N GLY A 79 -4.71 -14.02 9.47
CA GLY A 79 -4.83 -12.90 10.42
C GLY A 79 -5.24 -11.59 9.76
N CYS A 80 -4.67 -11.24 8.61
CA CYS A 80 -4.95 -9.95 7.95
C CYS A 80 -6.41 -9.85 7.43
N PRO A 81 -6.96 -10.83 6.69
CA PRO A 81 -8.38 -10.86 6.32
C PRO A 81 -9.30 -10.90 7.53
N LEU A 82 -8.98 -11.69 8.57
CA LEU A 82 -9.77 -11.72 9.80
C LEU A 82 -9.83 -10.34 10.46
N PHE A 83 -8.68 -9.65 10.54
CA PHE A 83 -8.62 -8.28 11.04
C PHE A 83 -9.48 -7.33 10.21
N LEU A 84 -9.43 -7.42 8.87
CA LEU A 84 -10.29 -6.60 7.99
C LEU A 84 -11.78 -6.88 8.20
N TYR A 85 -12.18 -8.13 8.41
CA TYR A 85 -13.58 -8.45 8.73
C TYR A 85 -14.00 -7.90 10.08
N VAL A 86 -13.19 -8.10 11.13
CA VAL A 86 -13.47 -7.56 12.47
C VAL A 86 -13.57 -6.04 12.42
N HIS A 87 -12.63 -5.40 11.72
CA HIS A 87 -12.63 -3.96 11.51
C HIS A 87 -13.88 -3.48 10.77
N TYR A 88 -14.27 -4.15 9.68
CA TYR A 88 -15.49 -3.84 8.94
C TYR A 88 -16.71 -3.79 9.88
N PHE A 89 -16.91 -4.82 10.71
CA PHE A 89 -18.07 -4.86 11.62
C PHE A 89 -18.01 -3.79 12.72
N LEU A 90 -16.83 -3.52 13.28
CA LEU A 90 -16.67 -2.58 14.39
C LEU A 90 -16.66 -1.12 13.92
N ASN A 91 -16.06 -0.82 12.77
CA ASN A 91 -15.81 0.54 12.31
C ASN A 91 -16.82 1.05 11.28
N ARG A 92 -17.64 0.19 10.65
CA ARG A 92 -18.67 0.63 9.68
C ARG A 92 -19.63 1.69 10.22
N ARG A 93 -19.98 1.61 11.50
CA ARG A 93 -20.87 2.60 12.15
C ARG A 93 -20.14 3.87 12.60
N SER A 94 -18.88 3.76 13.02
CA SER A 94 -18.14 4.89 13.59
C SER A 94 -17.37 5.69 12.54
N ARG A 95 -17.08 5.06 11.39
CA ARG A 95 -16.35 5.61 10.23
C ARG A 95 -15.07 6.35 10.60
N ARG A 96 -14.40 5.93 11.68
CA ARG A 96 -13.19 6.62 12.15
C ARG A 96 -12.04 6.39 11.19
N LEU A 97 -11.41 7.49 10.78
CA LEU A 97 -10.32 7.49 9.81
C LEU A 97 -9.06 6.76 10.33
N ILE A 98 -8.77 6.86 11.62
CA ILE A 98 -7.61 6.19 12.25
C ILE A 98 -7.68 4.68 12.05
N TRP A 99 -8.83 4.09 12.39
CA TRP A 99 -9.04 2.65 12.26
C TRP A 99 -8.96 2.22 10.81
N GLU A 100 -9.48 3.03 9.90
CA GLU A 100 -9.39 2.78 8.47
C GLU A 100 -7.93 2.80 7.98
N GLY A 101 -7.11 3.74 8.44
CA GLY A 101 -5.68 3.75 8.16
C GLY A 101 -4.98 2.47 8.63
N ILE A 102 -5.31 1.99 9.83
CA ILE A 102 -4.79 0.73 10.37
C ILE A 102 -5.23 -0.45 9.51
N ALA A 103 -6.50 -0.51 9.11
CA ALA A 103 -7.03 -1.57 8.24
C ALA A 103 -6.29 -1.63 6.91
N VAL A 104 -6.02 -0.50 6.27
CA VAL A 104 -5.21 -0.46 5.04
C VAL A 104 -3.77 -0.91 5.29
N CYS A 105 -3.15 -0.51 6.39
CA CYS A 105 -1.80 -0.96 6.77
C CYS A 105 -1.75 -2.49 7.01
N VAL A 106 -2.79 -3.09 7.58
CA VAL A 106 -2.87 -4.54 7.79
C VAL A 106 -3.19 -5.28 6.48
N GLY A 107 -4.14 -4.78 5.70
CA GLY A 107 -4.49 -5.33 4.38
C GLY A 107 -3.35 -5.25 3.36
N PHE A 108 -2.34 -4.42 3.61
CA PHE A 108 -1.12 -4.34 2.83
C PHE A 108 -0.17 -5.55 3.02
N VAL A 109 -0.24 -6.23 4.16
CA VAL A 109 0.71 -7.29 4.52
C VAL A 109 0.73 -8.46 3.51
N PRO A 110 -0.41 -9.02 3.03
CA PRO A 110 -0.40 -10.07 2.00
C PRO A 110 0.28 -9.64 0.69
N THR A 111 0.05 -8.41 0.25
CA THR A 111 0.67 -7.85 -0.96
C THR A 111 2.18 -7.69 -0.78
N TRP A 112 2.61 -7.20 0.38
CA TRP A 112 4.03 -7.14 0.72
C TRP A 112 4.65 -8.53 0.81
N MET A 113 3.92 -9.52 1.33
CA MET A 113 4.39 -10.90 1.38
C MET A 113 4.61 -11.50 -0.01
N LEU A 114 3.74 -11.17 -0.97
CA LEU A 114 3.91 -11.64 -2.34
C LEU A 114 5.09 -10.98 -3.05
N LEU A 115 5.37 -9.70 -2.77
CA LEU A 115 6.24 -8.90 -3.64
C LEU A 115 7.58 -8.51 -3.01
N GLY A 116 7.66 -8.39 -1.68
CA GLY A 116 8.76 -7.72 -1.00
C GLY A 116 9.42 -8.51 0.13
N SER A 117 8.70 -9.41 0.80
CA SER A 117 9.18 -10.07 2.03
C SER A 117 10.29 -11.09 1.85
N TYR A 118 10.64 -11.46 0.62
CA TYR A 118 11.62 -12.52 0.32
C TYR A 118 12.97 -12.32 1.01
N TRP A 119 13.49 -11.09 1.04
CA TRP A 119 14.76 -10.79 1.72
C TRP A 119 14.69 -11.04 3.23
N LEU A 120 13.56 -10.67 3.87
CA LEU A 120 13.40 -10.83 5.30
C LEU A 120 13.34 -12.32 5.65
N PHE A 121 12.47 -13.08 4.98
CA PHE A 121 12.35 -14.51 5.23
C PHE A 121 13.63 -15.27 4.87
N TYR A 122 14.32 -14.86 3.80
CA TYR A 122 15.58 -15.47 3.43
C TYR A 122 16.63 -15.30 4.53
N PHE A 123 16.97 -14.06 4.90
CA PHE A 123 18.05 -13.86 5.87
C PHE A 123 17.64 -14.25 7.30
N CYS A 124 16.34 -14.36 7.62
CA CYS A 124 15.85 -14.85 8.91
C CYS A 124 15.80 -16.38 9.02
N PHE A 125 15.76 -17.13 7.93
CA PHE A 125 15.55 -18.58 7.99
C PHE A 125 16.46 -19.39 7.07
N ALA A 126 17.35 -18.76 6.32
CA ALA A 126 18.34 -19.48 5.52
C ALA A 126 19.35 -20.24 6.42
N PRO A 127 19.80 -21.43 6.01
CA PRO A 127 20.86 -22.19 6.68
C PRO A 127 22.24 -21.57 6.39
N MET A 128 22.49 -20.37 6.94
CA MET A 128 23.76 -19.64 6.84
C MET A 128 24.28 -19.28 8.23
N SER A 129 25.56 -18.89 8.31
CA SER A 129 26.15 -18.46 9.58
C SER A 129 25.38 -17.26 10.16
N VAL A 130 25.20 -17.26 11.49
CA VAL A 130 24.42 -16.24 12.20
C VAL A 130 25.00 -14.84 11.97
N ALA A 131 26.32 -14.71 11.93
CA ALA A 131 27.00 -13.44 11.70
C ALA A 131 26.65 -12.84 10.32
N ILE A 132 26.71 -13.65 9.27
CA ILE A 132 26.40 -13.22 7.90
C ILE A 132 24.93 -12.79 7.79
N ARG A 133 24.02 -13.59 8.36
CA ARG A 133 22.58 -13.29 8.39
C ARG A 133 22.27 -11.99 9.13
N ALA A 134 22.89 -11.78 10.30
CA ALA A 134 22.67 -10.59 11.11
C ALA A 134 23.13 -9.32 10.38
N ILE A 135 24.31 -9.37 9.73
CA ILE A 135 24.83 -8.23 8.96
C ILE A 135 23.91 -7.92 7.78
N ALA A 136 23.50 -8.92 7.01
CA ALA A 136 22.61 -8.72 5.86
C ALA A 136 21.24 -8.17 6.28
N LEU A 137 20.65 -8.71 7.36
CA LEU A 137 19.39 -8.21 7.91
C LEU A 137 19.49 -6.77 8.39
N LEU A 138 20.54 -6.44 9.14
CA LEU A 138 20.77 -5.07 9.63
C LEU A 138 20.90 -4.09 8.46
N MET A 139 21.65 -4.44 7.43
CA MET A 139 21.79 -3.62 6.22
C MET A 139 20.44 -3.41 5.50
N CYS A 140 19.65 -4.47 5.30
CA CYS A 140 18.35 -4.35 4.64
C CYS A 140 17.35 -3.55 5.49
N LEU A 141 17.34 -3.75 6.81
CA LEU A 141 16.48 -3.03 7.73
C LEU A 141 16.84 -1.54 7.81
N THR A 142 18.13 -1.20 7.89
CA THR A 142 18.60 0.20 7.90
C THR A 142 18.23 0.91 6.61
N VAL A 143 18.37 0.25 5.46
CA VAL A 143 17.91 0.77 4.17
C VAL A 143 16.40 1.04 4.20
N ALA A 144 15.59 0.05 4.58
CA ALA A 144 14.14 0.20 4.60
C ALA A 144 13.67 1.29 5.59
N ALA A 145 14.27 1.35 6.78
CA ALA A 145 13.98 2.36 7.79
C ALA A 145 14.39 3.76 7.36
N THR A 146 15.58 3.92 6.77
CA THR A 146 16.04 5.21 6.23
C THR A 146 15.11 5.68 5.12
N TRP A 147 14.70 4.76 4.24
CA TRP A 147 13.76 5.06 3.16
C TRP A 147 12.37 5.48 3.69
N ALA A 148 11.88 4.80 4.72
CA ALA A 148 10.65 5.15 5.42
C ALA A 148 10.73 6.56 6.02
N TRP A 149 11.84 6.87 6.70
CA TRP A 149 12.09 8.19 7.30
C TRP A 149 12.12 9.29 6.24
N LEU A 150 12.87 9.10 5.15
CA LEU A 150 12.95 10.08 4.07
C LEU A 150 11.57 10.33 3.43
N SER A 151 10.78 9.27 3.26
CA SER A 151 9.40 9.35 2.77
C SER A 151 8.51 10.14 3.72
N TRP A 152 8.59 9.85 5.02
CA TRP A 152 7.85 10.58 6.05
C TRP A 152 8.21 12.06 6.07
N ALA A 153 9.52 12.37 6.07
CA ALA A 153 10.02 13.74 6.05
C ALA A 153 9.59 14.50 4.79
N ALA A 154 9.52 13.83 3.64
CA ALA A 154 9.01 14.41 2.42
C ALA A 154 7.51 14.77 2.53
N PHE A 155 6.67 13.84 3.01
CA PHE A 155 5.24 14.13 3.21
C PHE A 155 5.02 15.22 4.24
N ALA A 156 5.82 15.29 5.30
CA ALA A 156 5.75 16.37 6.28
C ALA A 156 6.05 17.74 5.66
N ARG A 157 7.15 17.84 4.89
CA ARG A 157 7.49 19.08 4.18
C ARG A 157 6.42 19.48 3.17
N GLU A 158 5.85 18.52 2.47
CA GLU A 158 4.86 18.78 1.43
C GLU A 158 3.50 19.17 2.02
N ASN A 159 3.13 18.59 3.16
CA ASN A 159 2.01 19.03 3.98
C ASN A 159 2.12 20.51 4.37
N ASP A 160 3.30 20.92 4.86
CA ASP A 160 3.52 22.29 5.30
C ASP A 160 3.59 23.26 4.11
N ARG A 161 4.15 22.84 2.97
CA ARG A 161 4.26 23.66 1.76
C ARG A 161 2.92 23.88 1.05
N LEU A 162 2.08 22.85 0.97
CA LEU A 162 0.84 22.88 0.19
C LEU A 162 -0.42 23.11 1.04
N GLY A 163 -0.28 23.24 2.37
CA GLY A 163 -1.41 23.40 3.28
C GLY A 163 -2.39 22.22 3.20
N LEU A 164 -1.87 21.00 3.04
CA LEU A 164 -2.70 19.82 2.74
C LEU A 164 -3.75 19.55 3.81
N LEU A 165 -3.50 19.94 5.06
CA LEU A 165 -4.45 19.84 6.16
C LEU A 165 -5.80 20.51 5.85
N GLU A 166 -5.78 21.76 5.38
CA GLU A 166 -7.01 22.52 5.11
C GLU A 166 -7.72 22.03 3.84
N ARG A 167 -6.97 21.38 2.94
CA ARG A 167 -7.50 20.87 1.68
C ARG A 167 -8.06 19.46 1.78
N LEU A 168 -7.48 18.62 2.65
CA LEU A 168 -7.85 17.21 2.83
C LEU A 168 -8.94 17.01 3.90
N PHE A 169 -9.09 17.96 4.83
CA PHE A 169 -10.06 17.86 5.92
C PHE A 169 -11.04 19.02 5.85
N LYS A 170 -12.33 18.69 5.80
CA LYS A 170 -13.42 19.67 5.90
C LYS A 170 -13.88 19.73 7.35
N ASP A 171 -13.81 20.91 7.95
CA ASP A 171 -14.33 21.14 9.29
C ASP A 171 -15.85 21.34 9.21
N GLU A 172 -16.61 20.44 9.82
CA GLU A 172 -18.05 20.60 10.08
C GLU A 172 -18.24 20.93 11.57
N ASP A 173 -19.38 21.55 11.92
CA ASP A 173 -19.63 22.10 13.26
C ASP A 173 -19.30 21.13 14.41
N ASP A 174 -19.59 19.84 14.26
CA ASP A 174 -19.38 18.81 15.30
C ASP A 174 -18.28 17.77 14.96
N ARG A 175 -17.71 17.79 13.75
CA ARG A 175 -16.81 16.73 13.28
C ARG A 175 -15.90 17.18 12.14
N ILE A 176 -14.78 16.49 11.96
CA ILE A 176 -13.89 16.71 10.82
C ILE A 176 -14.11 15.58 9.82
N VAL A 177 -14.50 15.92 8.60
CA VAL A 177 -14.76 14.95 7.52
C VAL A 177 -13.56 14.88 6.59
N TYR A 178 -13.13 13.66 6.28
CA TYR A 178 -12.14 13.35 5.26
C TYR A 178 -12.85 12.86 3.99
N PRO A 179 -13.02 13.70 2.95
CA PRO A 179 -13.76 13.33 1.73
C PRO A 179 -13.01 12.29 0.90
N ASP A 180 -13.72 11.40 0.21
CA ASP A 180 -13.10 10.38 -0.68
C ASP A 180 -12.24 11.01 -1.80
N GLU A 181 -12.59 12.21 -2.27
CA GLU A 181 -11.77 12.96 -3.24
C GLU A 181 -10.35 13.25 -2.75
N SER A 182 -10.14 13.29 -1.43
CA SER A 182 -8.85 13.55 -0.80
C SER A 182 -7.85 12.43 -1.07
N ASP A 183 -8.32 11.18 -1.23
CA ASP A 183 -7.45 10.06 -1.62
C ASP A 183 -6.87 10.23 -3.02
N SER A 184 -7.60 10.90 -3.93
CA SER A 184 -7.11 11.24 -5.27
C SER A 184 -6.05 12.34 -5.23
N VAL A 185 -6.19 13.30 -4.31
CA VAL A 185 -5.22 14.39 -4.11
C VAL A 185 -3.94 13.85 -3.49
N ILE A 186 -4.05 13.00 -2.46
CA ILE A 186 -2.91 12.26 -1.93
C ILE A 186 -2.35 11.35 -3.03
N GLY A 187 -3.19 10.80 -3.91
CA GLY A 187 -2.81 9.94 -5.05
C GLY A 187 -1.73 10.58 -5.92
N LYS A 188 -1.86 11.90 -6.09
CA LYS A 188 -0.99 12.75 -6.90
C LYS A 188 0.18 13.36 -6.13
N LEU A 189 0.24 13.19 -4.81
CA LEU A 189 1.37 13.66 -4.00
C LEU A 189 2.60 12.82 -4.30
N ASP A 190 3.57 13.47 -4.95
CA ASP A 190 4.84 12.90 -5.35
C ASP A 190 5.74 12.82 -4.11
N GLY A 191 5.57 11.75 -3.32
CA GLY A 191 6.62 11.31 -2.40
C GLY A 191 7.95 11.08 -3.15
N PRO A 192 9.08 10.83 -2.47
CA PRO A 192 10.41 10.74 -3.08
C PRO A 192 10.59 9.61 -4.13
N GLY A 193 9.53 8.90 -4.51
CA GLY A 193 9.46 7.94 -5.61
C GLY A 193 8.43 8.32 -6.67
N LYS A 194 8.75 9.34 -7.49
CA LYS A 194 7.98 9.77 -8.67
C LYS A 194 7.93 8.71 -9.79
N SER A 195 8.75 7.68 -9.73
CA SER A 195 8.81 6.62 -10.73
C SER A 195 9.03 5.28 -10.03
N ILE A 196 8.63 4.20 -10.70
CA ILE A 196 9.08 2.81 -10.45
C ILE A 196 10.62 2.70 -10.35
N ALA A 197 11.36 3.77 -10.67
CA ALA A 197 12.69 4.02 -10.17
C ALA A 197 12.71 4.03 -8.62
N VAL A 198 12.75 2.81 -8.06
CA VAL A 198 13.72 2.46 -7.03
C VAL A 198 14.91 3.39 -7.18
N PRO A 199 15.35 4.07 -6.11
CA PRO A 199 16.47 4.98 -6.24
C PRO A 199 17.57 4.27 -7.02
N TYR A 200 17.97 4.80 -8.17
CA TYR A 200 19.00 4.13 -8.99
C TYR A 200 20.25 3.86 -8.15
N TRP A 201 20.52 4.72 -7.15
CA TRP A 201 21.56 4.49 -6.15
C TRP A 201 21.34 3.23 -5.30
N LEU A 202 20.10 2.90 -4.94
CA LEU A 202 19.78 1.69 -4.18
C LEU A 202 20.00 0.43 -5.02
N VAL A 203 19.57 0.41 -6.27
CA VAL A 203 19.86 -0.71 -7.18
C VAL A 203 21.37 -0.82 -7.43
N SER A 204 22.04 0.31 -7.66
CA SER A 204 23.48 0.36 -7.97
C SER A 204 24.39 0.09 -6.78
N VAL A 205 23.94 0.32 -5.54
CA VAL A 205 24.72 0.03 -4.31
C VAL A 205 24.36 -1.34 -3.76
N VAL A 206 23.08 -1.64 -3.62
CA VAL A 206 22.62 -2.89 -3.01
C VAL A 206 22.82 -4.07 -3.97
N GLY A 207 22.65 -3.85 -5.29
CA GLY A 207 22.87 -4.88 -6.31
C GLY A 207 24.26 -5.51 -6.26
N PRO A 208 25.36 -4.74 -6.37
CA PRO A 208 26.71 -5.28 -6.28
C PRO A 208 27.04 -5.92 -4.92
N ILE A 209 26.50 -5.39 -3.82
CA ILE A 209 26.67 -5.97 -2.48
C ILE A 209 26.00 -7.35 -2.41
N LEU A 210 24.77 -7.47 -2.91
CA LEU A 210 24.04 -8.73 -2.99
C LEU A 210 24.68 -9.72 -3.95
N ILE A 211 25.21 -9.26 -5.08
CA ILE A 211 25.94 -10.09 -6.04
C ILE A 211 27.24 -10.59 -5.40
N GLY A 212 28.03 -9.72 -4.78
CA GLY A 212 29.23 -10.11 -4.04
C GLY A 212 28.93 -11.11 -2.93
N TYR A 213 27.85 -10.88 -2.18
CA TYR A 213 27.32 -11.83 -1.20
C TYR A 213 26.91 -13.16 -1.83
N SER A 214 26.25 -13.14 -2.99
CA SER A 214 25.83 -14.33 -3.73
C SER A 214 27.02 -15.18 -4.17
N MET A 215 28.09 -14.55 -4.64
CA MET A 215 29.30 -15.24 -5.07
C MET A 215 30.06 -15.83 -3.89
N LEU A 216 30.08 -15.13 -2.75
CA LEU A 216 30.76 -15.57 -1.53
C LEU A 216 30.01 -16.72 -0.87
N SER A 217 28.68 -16.68 -0.86
CA SER A 217 27.82 -17.75 -0.34
C SER A 217 27.73 -18.94 -1.30
N ALA A 218 27.61 -18.74 -2.62
CA ALA A 218 27.54 -19.83 -3.59
C ALA A 218 28.77 -20.77 -3.52
N ARG A 219 29.96 -20.22 -3.25
CA ARG A 219 31.19 -21.01 -3.03
C ARG A 219 31.16 -21.88 -1.77
N GLN A 220 30.29 -21.59 -0.81
CA GLN A 220 30.12 -22.37 0.42
C GLN A 220 29.02 -23.45 0.30
N PHE A 221 28.17 -23.40 -0.73
CA PHE A 221 26.95 -24.21 -0.84
C PHE A 221 26.89 -25.07 -2.13
N GLU A 222 28.02 -25.65 -2.55
CA GLU A 222 28.15 -26.45 -3.79
C GLU A 222 27.20 -27.66 -3.89
N GLY A 223 26.52 -28.07 -2.79
CA GLY A 223 25.57 -29.20 -2.79
C GLY A 223 24.08 -28.85 -2.76
N SER A 224 23.68 -27.60 -2.47
CA SER A 224 22.27 -27.22 -2.23
C SER A 224 21.84 -25.92 -2.94
N GLY A 225 22.58 -25.51 -3.98
CA GLY A 225 22.53 -24.16 -4.55
C GLY A 225 21.21 -23.71 -5.21
N GLY A 226 20.30 -24.63 -5.53
CA GLY A 226 19.07 -24.33 -6.30
C GLY A 226 18.16 -23.28 -5.64
N PRO A 227 17.57 -23.54 -4.46
CA PRO A 227 16.65 -22.59 -3.85
C PRO A 227 17.39 -21.37 -3.26
N HIS A 228 18.70 -21.47 -2.97
CA HIS A 228 19.51 -20.36 -2.44
C HIS A 228 19.70 -19.26 -3.50
N GLY A 229 20.08 -19.62 -4.72
CA GLY A 229 20.22 -18.66 -5.81
C GLY A 229 18.92 -17.91 -6.11
N MET A 230 17.80 -18.64 -6.14
CA MET A 230 16.47 -18.05 -6.35
C MET A 230 16.13 -17.00 -5.28
N PHE A 231 16.32 -17.31 -3.99
CA PHE A 231 15.99 -16.36 -2.92
C PHE A 231 16.94 -15.18 -2.88
N ILE A 232 18.20 -15.31 -3.29
CA ILE A 232 19.10 -14.16 -3.39
C ILE A 232 18.59 -13.18 -4.45
N ILE A 233 18.18 -13.69 -5.63
CA ILE A 233 17.62 -12.86 -6.70
C ILE A 233 16.30 -12.22 -6.24
N LEU A 234 15.40 -13.01 -5.66
CA LEU A 234 14.14 -12.49 -5.12
C LEU A 234 14.35 -11.47 -3.99
N SER A 235 15.39 -11.63 -3.17
CA SER A 235 15.76 -10.66 -2.14
C SER A 235 16.26 -9.36 -2.74
N ALA A 236 17.08 -9.45 -3.79
CA ALA A 236 17.61 -8.30 -4.49
C ALA A 236 16.54 -7.44 -5.17
N ILE A 237 15.47 -8.07 -5.65
CA ILE A 237 14.31 -7.38 -6.20
C ILE A 237 13.34 -6.96 -5.08
N GLY A 238 13.15 -7.82 -4.09
CA GLY A 238 12.18 -7.65 -3.01
C GLY A 238 12.48 -6.47 -2.08
N LEU A 239 13.76 -6.15 -1.85
CA LEU A 239 14.12 -4.99 -1.01
C LEU A 239 13.75 -3.65 -1.67
N PRO A 240 14.13 -3.37 -2.93
CA PRO A 240 13.59 -2.26 -3.72
C PRO A 240 12.07 -2.16 -3.73
N VAL A 241 11.39 -3.29 -3.98
CA VAL A 241 9.93 -3.36 -4.03
C VAL A 241 9.34 -3.06 -2.64
N THR A 242 9.95 -3.58 -1.57
CA THR A 242 9.57 -3.26 -0.19
C THR A 242 9.69 -1.76 0.05
N CYS A 243 10.79 -1.12 -0.33
CA CYS A 243 10.97 0.32 -0.16
C CYS A 243 9.90 1.11 -0.92
N TRP A 244 9.61 0.73 -2.16
CA TRP A 244 8.57 1.37 -2.98
C TRP A 244 7.18 1.21 -2.36
N LEU A 245 6.81 -0.01 -1.98
CA LEU A 245 5.54 -0.32 -1.34
C LEU A 245 5.39 0.39 0.01
N LEU A 246 6.45 0.44 0.80
CA LEU A 246 6.48 1.11 2.10
C LEU A 246 6.20 2.61 1.94
N THR A 247 6.80 3.28 0.96
CA THR A 247 6.53 4.69 0.68
C THR A 247 5.12 4.92 0.16
N LYS A 248 4.70 4.14 -0.86
CA LYS A 248 3.44 4.38 -1.59
C LYS A 248 2.22 4.03 -0.77
N PHE A 249 2.29 2.99 0.05
CA PHE A 249 1.17 2.54 0.86
C PHE A 249 1.43 2.84 2.33
N PHE A 250 2.36 2.14 2.96
CA PHE A 250 2.45 2.13 4.42
C PHE A 250 2.68 3.51 5.05
N VAL A 251 3.75 4.21 4.66
CA VAL A 251 4.13 5.52 5.22
C VAL A 251 3.07 6.57 4.91
N ARG A 252 2.50 6.53 3.69
CA ARG A 252 1.47 7.46 3.26
C ARG A 252 0.20 7.32 4.09
N PHE A 253 -0.35 6.10 4.21
CA PHE A 253 -1.54 5.87 5.02
C PHE A 253 -1.26 6.12 6.51
N ALA A 254 -0.10 5.70 7.02
CA ALA A 254 0.30 6.00 8.39
C ALA A 254 0.39 7.51 8.65
N TYR A 255 0.93 8.29 7.72
CA TYR A 255 1.04 9.75 7.87
C TYR A 255 -0.32 10.43 7.80
N PHE A 256 -1.05 10.25 6.70
CA PHE A 256 -2.27 11.01 6.43
C PHE A 256 -3.50 10.50 7.18
N HIS A 257 -3.66 9.17 7.33
CA HIS A 257 -4.87 8.61 7.96
C HIS A 257 -4.71 8.38 9.45
N ILE A 258 -3.49 8.11 9.95
CA ILE A 258 -3.26 7.83 11.38
C ILE A 258 -2.65 9.04 12.09
N TYR A 259 -1.49 9.52 11.66
CA TYR A 259 -0.79 10.59 12.39
C TYR A 259 -1.51 11.93 12.31
N LEU A 260 -1.95 12.32 11.11
CA LEU A 260 -2.58 13.61 10.89
C LEU A 260 -3.96 13.70 11.55
N SER A 261 -4.73 12.61 11.50
CA SER A 261 -6.02 12.50 12.19
C SER A 261 -5.85 12.60 13.70
N ILE A 262 -4.91 11.86 14.31
CA ILE A 262 -4.62 11.97 15.75
C ILE A 262 -4.19 13.39 16.12
N LYS A 263 -3.37 14.03 15.29
CA LYS A 263 -2.92 15.42 15.53
C LYS A 263 -4.10 16.41 15.47
N LEU A 264 -5.06 16.19 14.57
CA LEU A 264 -6.27 17.02 14.45
C LEU A 264 -7.25 16.79 15.61
N GLU A 265 -7.50 15.53 15.99
CA GLU A 265 -8.37 15.21 17.13
C GLU A 265 -7.83 15.83 18.42
N ARG A 266 -6.50 15.81 18.63
CA ARG A 266 -5.86 16.44 19.80
C ARG A 266 -5.95 17.97 19.80
N LYS A 267 -5.97 18.61 18.63
CA LYS A 267 -6.02 20.07 18.51
C LYS A 267 -7.44 20.62 18.62
N THR A 268 -8.39 19.95 18.01
CA THR A 268 -9.78 20.44 17.86
C THR A 268 -10.74 19.81 18.86
N GLY A 269 -10.37 18.66 19.46
CA GLY A 269 -11.27 17.85 20.29
C GLY A 269 -12.36 17.12 19.50
N LYS A 270 -12.48 17.38 18.18
CA LYS A 270 -13.46 16.76 17.29
C LYS A 270 -12.94 15.43 16.75
N ARG A 271 -13.86 14.50 16.49
CA ARG A 271 -13.51 13.20 15.88
C ARG A 271 -13.34 13.34 14.37
N VAL A 272 -12.37 12.62 13.81
CA VAL A 272 -12.13 12.59 12.36
C VAL A 272 -12.78 11.37 11.73
N ILE A 273 -13.74 11.60 10.83
CA ILE A 273 -14.51 10.56 10.15
C ILE A 273 -14.27 10.53 8.64
N LEU A 274 -14.46 9.36 8.03
CA LEU A 274 -14.53 9.23 6.57
C LEU A 274 -15.84 9.81 6.04
N GLY A 275 -15.71 10.65 5.02
CA GLY A 275 -16.80 11.10 4.19
C GLY A 275 -17.29 9.99 3.26
N SER A 276 -18.47 10.25 2.67
CA SER A 276 -19.01 9.52 1.52
C SER A 276 -18.91 10.40 0.28
#